data_AF-A0A1E5HGI4-F1
#
_entry.id   AF-A0A1E5HGI4-F1
#
_cell.length_a   1.000
_cell.length_b   1.000
_cell.length_c   1.000
_cell.angle_alpha   90.00
_cell.angle_beta   90.00
_cell.angle_gamma   90.00
#
_symmetry.space_group_name_H-M   'P 1'
#
loop_
_entity.id
_entity.type
_entity.pdbx_description
1 polymer ?
#
loop_
_entity_poly.entity_id
_entity_poly.type
_entity_poly.pdbx_seq_one_letter_code
_entity_poly.pdbx_strand_id
1 'polypeptide(L)'
;MSGIKSSLTVAGSVSEQFSQAASGFSSVNEASSKAERTTVSGNNHAKNSLASMHRRGQRLSNAIARDGNNIHSVAKEFSIIDQKIKKSFDLPLLSPSFGGGKRS
;
A
#
# COMPACT_ATOMS: atom_id res chain seq x y z
N MET A 1 4.26 -22.52 -18.08
CA MET A 1 4.12 -22.06 -16.68
C MET A 1 3.65 -20.61 -16.71
N SER A 2 2.41 -20.34 -16.28
CA SER A 2 1.94 -18.96 -16.10
C SER A 2 2.76 -18.32 -14.98
N GLY A 3 3.70 -17.46 -15.37
CA GLY A 3 4.66 -16.83 -14.45
C GLY A 3 3.95 -16.16 -13.29
N ILE A 4 4.57 -16.22 -12.12
CA ILE A 4 4.06 -15.55 -10.93
C ILE A 4 3.96 -14.05 -11.24
N LYS A 5 2.74 -13.59 -11.48
CA LYS A 5 2.43 -12.19 -11.80
C LYS A 5 2.46 -11.44 -10.48
N SER A 6 3.68 -11.12 -10.04
CA SER A 6 3.91 -10.53 -8.74
C SER A 6 3.05 -9.28 -8.59
N SER A 7 2.10 -9.34 -7.64
CA SER A 7 1.06 -8.36 -7.35
C SER A 7 1.62 -7.01 -6.86
N LEU A 8 2.94 -6.78 -6.95
CA LEU A 8 3.63 -5.58 -6.50
C LEU A 8 3.18 -4.33 -7.24
N THR A 9 3.06 -4.38 -8.57
CA THR A 9 2.57 -3.24 -9.35
C THR A 9 1.12 -2.92 -8.98
N VAL A 10 0.27 -3.94 -8.87
CA VAL A 10 -1.15 -3.78 -8.51
C VAL A 10 -1.30 -3.23 -7.09
N ALA A 11 -0.57 -3.80 -6.13
CA ALA A 11 -0.56 -3.37 -4.73
C ALA A 11 0.04 -1.97 -4.55
N GLY A 12 1.06 -1.63 -5.33
CA GLY A 12 1.63 -0.28 -5.38
C GLY A 12 0.59 0.73 -5.84
N SER A 13 -0.11 0.46 -6.96
CA SER A 13 -1.18 1.33 -7.45
C SER A 13 -2.35 1.45 -6.46
N VAL A 14 -2.73 0.37 -5.78
CA VAL A 14 -3.76 0.40 -4.73
C VAL A 14 -3.31 1.24 -3.53
N SER A 15 -2.06 1.08 -3.09
CA SER A 15 -1.48 1.89 -2.00
C SER A 15 -1.38 3.37 -2.36
N GLU A 16 -1.04 3.70 -3.61
CA GLU A 16 -1.04 5.08 -4.10
C GLU A 16 -2.43 5.69 -4.12
N GLN A 17 -3.45 4.95 -4.57
CA GLN A 17 -4.85 5.40 -4.53
C GLN A 17 -5.31 5.63 -3.09
N PHE A 18 -4.94 4.75 -2.16
CA PHE A 18 -5.21 4.95 -0.75
C PHE A 18 -4.49 6.17 -0.19
N SER A 19 -3.23 6.40 -0.56
CA SER A 19 -2.47 7.58 -0.15
C SER A 19 -3.10 8.88 -0.68
N GLN A 20 -3.57 8.88 -1.93
CA GLN A 20 -4.33 10.01 -2.50
C GLN A 20 -5.65 10.23 -1.76
N ALA A 21 -6.42 9.18 -1.47
CA ALA A 21 -7.65 9.29 -0.70
C ALA A 21 -7.39 9.86 0.71
N ALA A 22 -6.33 9.39 1.37
CA ALA A 22 -5.88 9.89 2.68
C ALA A 22 -5.51 11.39 2.62
N SER A 23 -4.85 11.84 1.53
CA SER A 23 -4.51 13.24 1.32
C SER A 23 -5.73 14.13 1.09
N GLY A 24 -6.81 13.60 0.48
CA GLY A 24 -8.07 14.31 0.28
C GLY A 24 -8.71 14.75 1.61
N PHE A 25 -8.52 13.98 2.68
CA PHE A 25 -8.99 14.35 4.02
C PHE A 25 -8.22 15.50 4.67
N SER A 26 -7.04 15.87 4.15
CA SER A 26 -6.33 17.08 4.61
C SER A 26 -7.10 18.37 4.31
N SER A 27 -7.90 18.39 3.24
CA SER A 27 -8.75 19.53 2.86
C SER A 27 -9.84 19.85 3.89
N VAL A 28 -10.28 18.85 4.67
CA VAL A 28 -11.23 19.02 5.78
C VAL A 28 -10.63 19.90 6.89
N ASN A 29 -9.30 19.94 7.02
CA ASN A 29 -8.61 20.80 7.97
C ASN A 29 -8.79 22.29 7.65
N GLU A 30 -8.83 22.67 6.37
CA GLU A 30 -9.06 24.06 5.96
C GLU A 30 -10.50 24.53 6.23
N ALA A 31 -11.49 23.63 6.15
CA ALA A 31 -12.87 23.96 6.46
C ALA A 31 -13.05 24.26 7.97
N SER A 32 -12.32 23.54 8.83
CA SER A 32 -12.35 23.75 10.29
C SER A 32 -11.78 25.11 10.69
N SER A 33 -10.65 25.53 10.10
CA SER A 33 -10.02 26.82 10.40
C SER A 33 -10.86 28.03 9.95
N LYS A 34 -11.65 27.89 8.88
CA LYS A 34 -12.62 28.92 8.47
C LYS A 34 -13.77 29.09 9.46
N ALA A 35 -14.25 28.01 10.08
CA ALA A 35 -15.36 28.10 11.03
C ALA A 35 -14.95 28.68 12.40
N GLU A 36 -13.69 28.56 12.79
CA GLU A 36 -13.16 29.20 13.99
C GLU A 36 -13.20 30.74 13.92
N ARG A 37 -13.14 31.30 12.71
CA ARG A 37 -13.16 32.76 12.45
C ARG A 37 -14.51 33.44 12.69
N THR A 38 -15.58 32.70 12.96
CA THR A 38 -16.90 33.30 13.25
C THR A 38 -17.13 33.40 14.76
N THR A 39 -17.62 34.56 15.21
CA THR A 39 -17.93 34.89 16.61
C THR A 39 -19.41 34.71 16.96
N VAL A 40 -20.21 34.19 16.03
CA VAL A 40 -21.66 33.99 16.23
C VAL A 40 -21.88 32.86 17.24
N SER A 41 -22.52 33.16 18.37
CA SER A 41 -22.76 32.22 19.49
C SER A 41 -23.44 30.90 19.06
N GLY A 42 -24.33 30.94 18.06
CA GLY A 42 -24.97 29.76 17.48
C GLY A 42 -24.02 28.83 16.70
N ASN A 43 -22.80 29.28 16.40
CA ASN A 43 -21.83 28.52 15.61
C ASN A 43 -20.99 27.54 16.44
N ASN A 44 -21.17 27.49 17.77
CA ASN A 44 -20.46 26.54 18.63
C ASN A 44 -20.78 25.07 18.29
N HIS A 45 -22.04 24.76 17.90
CA HIS A 45 -22.40 23.43 17.43
C HIS A 45 -21.71 23.07 16.10
N ALA A 46 -21.54 24.05 15.21
CA ALA A 46 -20.83 23.87 13.95
C ALA A 46 -19.32 23.69 14.19
N LYS A 47 -18.71 24.48 15.07
CA LYS A 47 -17.29 24.33 15.49
C LYS A 47 -17.03 22.94 16.08
N ASN A 48 -17.89 22.48 16.99
CA ASN A 48 -17.79 21.14 17.58
C ASN A 48 -17.97 20.03 16.54
N SER A 49 -18.93 20.19 15.63
CA SER A 49 -19.16 19.24 14.53
C SER A 49 -17.97 19.17 13.58
N LEU A 50 -17.38 20.31 13.22
CA LEU A 50 -16.19 20.39 12.37
C LEU A 50 -14.95 19.80 13.05
N ALA A 51 -14.73 20.09 14.33
CA ALA A 51 -13.65 19.46 15.10
C ALA A 51 -13.83 17.93 15.18
N SER A 52 -15.06 17.45 15.34
CA SER A 52 -15.37 16.01 15.32
C SER A 52 -15.14 15.39 13.94
N MET A 53 -15.58 16.06 12.86
CA MET A 53 -15.32 15.65 11.49
C MET A 53 -13.83 15.61 11.19
N HIS A 54 -13.08 16.61 11.63
CA HIS A 54 -11.62 16.66 11.47
C HIS A 54 -10.94 15.46 12.14
N ARG A 55 -11.23 15.19 13.42
CA ARG A 55 -10.68 14.04 14.14
C ARG A 55 -11.03 12.71 13.47
N ARG A 56 -12.27 12.57 12.98
CA ARG A 56 -12.72 11.38 12.26
C ARG A 56 -12.02 11.24 10.90
N GLY A 57 -11.87 12.33 10.16
CA GLY A 57 -11.15 12.39 8.89
C GLY A 57 -9.68 12.04 9.05
N GLN A 58 -8.99 12.58 10.05
CA GLN A 58 -7.62 12.20 10.40
C GLN A 58 -7.49 10.72 10.74
N ARG A 59 -8.39 10.19 11.58
CA ARG A 59 -8.38 8.76 11.93
C ARG A 59 -8.56 7.88 10.69
N LEU A 60 -9.48 8.23 9.80
CA LEU A 60 -9.73 7.49 8.57
C LEU A 60 -8.53 7.58 7.62
N SER A 61 -7.99 8.79 7.41
CA SER A 61 -6.78 9.03 6.61
C SER A 61 -5.60 8.19 7.11
N ASN A 62 -5.36 8.18 8.42
CA ASN A 62 -4.30 7.39 9.04
C ASN A 62 -4.53 5.87 8.89
N ALA A 63 -5.78 5.40 8.98
CA ALA A 63 -6.11 3.99 8.76
C ALA A 63 -5.85 3.59 7.31
N ILE A 64 -6.33 4.39 6.36
CA ILE A 64 -6.13 4.18 4.92
C ILE A 64 -4.64 4.17 4.57
N ALA A 65 -3.86 5.13 5.05
CA ALA A 65 -2.42 5.19 4.80
C ALA A 65 -1.68 3.97 5.39
N ARG A 66 -2.05 3.55 6.61
CA ARG A 66 -1.48 2.36 7.25
C ARG A 66 -1.76 1.10 6.43
N ASP A 67 -3.01 0.92 6.02
CA ASP A 67 -3.42 -0.28 5.28
C ASP A 67 -2.82 -0.30 3.88
N GLY A 68 -2.73 0.85 3.20
CA GLY A 68 -1.99 0.99 1.94
C GLY A 68 -0.52 0.57 2.08
N ASN A 69 0.17 1.09 3.10
CA ASN A 69 1.57 0.71 3.37
C ASN A 69 1.73 -0.79 3.68
N ASN A 70 0.80 -1.39 4.43
CA ASN A 70 0.81 -2.82 4.70
C ASN A 70 0.64 -3.65 3.42
N ILE A 71 -0.31 -3.27 2.56
CA ILE A 71 -0.54 -3.91 1.26
C ILE A 71 0.73 -3.83 0.40
N HIS A 72 1.38 -2.66 0.35
CA HIS A 72 2.63 -2.48 -0.39
C HIS A 72 3.77 -3.35 0.17
N SER A 73 3.90 -3.43 1.50
CA SER A 73 4.94 -4.24 2.16
C SER A 73 4.78 -5.73 1.84
N VAL A 74 3.57 -6.26 2.01
CA VAL A 74 3.27 -7.68 1.73
C VAL A 74 3.53 -8.00 0.25
N ALA A 75 3.17 -7.11 -0.66
CA ALA A 75 3.43 -7.31 -2.08
C ALA A 75 4.93 -7.32 -2.42
N LYS A 76 5.73 -6.51 -1.70
CA LYS A 76 7.19 -6.51 -1.83
C LYS A 76 7.79 -7.82 -1.32
N GLU A 77 7.31 -8.34 -0.19
CA GLU A 77 7.74 -9.63 0.35
C GLU A 77 7.43 -10.78 -0.62
N PHE A 78 6.22 -10.82 -1.19
CA PHE A 78 5.87 -11.81 -2.21
C PHE A 78 6.77 -11.70 -3.44
N SER A 79 7.08 -10.49 -3.90
CA SER A 79 7.99 -10.31 -5.04
C SER A 79 9.40 -10.84 -4.78
N ILE A 80 9.91 -10.66 -3.56
CA ILE A 80 11.21 -11.22 -3.17
C ILE A 80 11.16 -12.76 -3.15
N ILE A 81 10.07 -13.35 -2.65
CA ILE A 81 9.87 -14.80 -2.62
C ILE A 81 9.79 -15.35 -4.06
N ASP A 82 9.02 -14.71 -4.94
CA ASP A 82 8.88 -15.10 -6.35
C ASP A 82 10.23 -15.10 -7.07
N GLN A 83 11.05 -14.07 -6.82
CA GLN A 83 12.39 -13.97 -7.40
C GLN A 83 13.32 -15.09 -6.88
N LYS A 84 13.25 -15.43 -5.59
CA LYS A 84 14.01 -16.54 -5.02
C LYS A 84 13.61 -17.86 -5.65
N ILE A 85 12.31 -18.13 -5.76
CA ILE A 85 11.78 -19.35 -6.39
C ILE A 85 12.25 -19.43 -7.85
N LYS A 86 12.13 -18.33 -8.61
CA LYS A 86 12.59 -18.28 -10.00
C LYS A 86 14.09 -18.59 -10.13
N LYS A 87 14.93 -18.00 -9.28
CA LYS A 87 16.38 -18.31 -9.24
C LYS A 87 16.67 -19.78 -8.91
N SER A 88 15.87 -20.40 -8.04
CA SER A 88 16.01 -21.83 -7.72
C SER A 88 15.67 -22.73 -8.90
N PHE A 89 14.77 -22.31 -9.80
CA PHE A 89 14.46 -23.03 -11.04
C PHE A 89 15.42 -22.73 -12.19
N ASP A 90 16.03 -21.54 -12.22
CA ASP A 90 17.05 -21.15 -13.21
C ASP A 90 18.46 -21.67 -12.88
N LEU A 91 18.67 -22.27 -11.69
CA LEU A 91 19.87 -23.06 -11.41
C LEU A 91 19.88 -24.27 -12.35
N PRO A 92 20.91 -24.45 -13.20
CA PRO A 92 21.01 -25.64 -14.02
C PRO A 92 21.06 -26.83 -13.07
N LEU A 93 20.00 -27.66 -13.10
CA LEU A 93 20.06 -29.01 -12.59
C LEU A 93 21.32 -29.60 -13.21
N LEU A 94 22.36 -29.81 -12.40
CA LEU A 94 23.60 -30.46 -12.79
C LEU A 94 23.19 -31.74 -13.52
N SER A 95 23.25 -31.72 -14.84
CA SER A 95 23.03 -32.89 -15.65
C SER A 95 24.15 -33.85 -15.26
N PRO A 96 23.86 -35.02 -14.66
CA PRO A 96 24.89 -36.01 -14.46
C PRO A 96 25.27 -36.48 -15.86
N SER A 97 26.38 -35.95 -16.38
CA SER A 97 27.02 -36.47 -17.56
C SER A 97 27.53 -37.86 -17.20
N PHE A 98 26.68 -38.88 -17.37
CA PHE A 98 27.10 -40.26 -17.38
C PHE A 98 27.91 -40.48 -18.67
N GLY A 99 29.20 -40.21 -18.57
CA GLY A 99 30.20 -40.50 -19.59
C GLY A 99 30.32 -42.00 -19.81
N GLY A 100 29.44 -42.56 -20.65
CA GLY A 100 29.56 -43.89 -21.20
C GLY A 100 30.62 -43.93 -22.29
N GLY A 101 31.89 -43.96 -21.89
CA GLY A 101 33.01 -44.23 -22.78
C GLY A 101 32.92 -45.66 -23.30
N LYS A 102 32.58 -45.80 -24.59
CA LYS A 102 32.67 -47.07 -25.32
C LYS A 102 34.10 -47.61 -25.23
N ARG A 103 34.25 -48.82 -24.67
CA ARG A 103 35.45 -49.63 -24.85
C ARG A 103 35.34 -50.36 -26.19
N SER A 104 36.37 -50.14 -27.01
CA SER A 104 36.72 -50.88 -28.23
C SER A 104 36.85 -52.37 -27.99
#